data_AF-A0A6B0SY56-F1
#
_entry.id   AF-A0A6B0SY56-F1
#
_cell.length_a   1.000
_cell.length_b   1.000
_cell.length_c   1.000
_cell.angle_alpha   90.00
_cell.angle_beta   90.00
_cell.angle_gamma   90.00
#
_symmetry.space_group_name_H-M   'P 1'
#
loop_
_entity.id
_entity.type
_entity.pdbx_description
1 polymer ?
#
loop_
_entity_poly.entity_id
_entity_poly.type
_entity_poly.pdbx_seq_one_letter_code
_entity_poly.pdbx_strand_id
1 'polypeptide(L)'
;MARTYVGAIDQGTTGTRFMVFDHSGQVVANAYEKHEQIYPEPGWVEHDPAEIWENTKRAVTTGLVDAGLDASQLDALGITNQRETTVVWDAESGSPVYNALVWQDRRTTERVEELEANGDVEMIREKTGLEADAYFSATKTEWILDNADPIKLQRTRPEDVRDRAAAGELLMGTIDAWLIYKLTGNHVTDVSNASRTMLFNIHDLEWDDDLLAEFDVPAPMLPEVRPSSDEETYGTTDPDGFLEAEVPVAGALGDQQAALFGQTCFDEGDAKNTYGTGSFYLMNTGADAVESDHGLLTTIGFQRSGEPVQYALEGAIFITGAAIEWLEDVDLIDSPGETASLARSVESTDGVYMVPAFTGLGAPHWDGRARGTIVGMTRG
;
A
#
# COMPACT_ATOMS: atom_id res chain seq x y z
N MET A 1 -28.26 -5.86 24.65
CA MET A 1 -27.76 -5.51 23.30
C MET A 1 -27.11 -6.77 22.75
N ALA A 2 -27.26 -7.06 21.45
CA ALA A 2 -26.47 -8.10 20.82
C ALA A 2 -24.98 -7.75 20.97
N ARG A 3 -24.10 -8.76 21.09
CA ARG A 3 -22.66 -8.51 21.16
C ARG A 3 -22.19 -8.20 19.74
N THR A 4 -21.70 -6.98 19.53
CA THR A 4 -21.19 -6.49 18.25
C THR A 4 -19.67 -6.45 18.24
N TYR A 5 -19.10 -6.40 17.03
CA TYR A 5 -17.67 -6.53 16.75
C TYR A 5 -17.25 -5.57 15.63
N VAL A 6 -15.94 -5.38 15.45
CA VAL A 6 -15.37 -4.68 14.30
C VAL A 6 -14.52 -5.65 13.49
N GLY A 7 -14.73 -5.68 12.18
CA GLY A 7 -13.89 -6.45 11.25
C GLY A 7 -12.78 -5.55 10.69
N ALA A 8 -11.59 -6.11 10.51
CA ALA A 8 -10.46 -5.45 9.88
C ALA A 8 -9.95 -6.32 8.72
N ILE A 9 -9.90 -5.75 7.52
CA ILE A 9 -9.28 -6.35 6.34
C ILE A 9 -7.89 -5.75 6.22
N ASP A 10 -6.86 -6.58 6.35
CA ASP A 10 -5.44 -6.21 6.16
C ASP A 10 -4.94 -6.88 4.87
N GLN A 11 -4.92 -6.11 3.78
CA GLN A 11 -4.45 -6.57 2.48
C GLN A 11 -2.94 -6.33 2.38
N GLY A 12 -2.16 -7.33 2.78
CA GLY A 12 -0.69 -7.26 2.70
C GLY A 12 -0.15 -7.63 1.32
N THR A 13 1.15 -7.44 1.13
CA THR A 13 1.83 -7.82 -0.12
C THR A 13 1.77 -9.31 -0.39
N THR A 14 1.91 -10.16 0.63
CA THR A 14 1.95 -11.62 0.46
C THR A 14 0.59 -12.31 0.63
N GLY A 15 -0.44 -11.60 1.08
CA GLY A 15 -1.75 -12.19 1.37
C GLY A 15 -2.71 -11.23 2.06
N THR A 16 -3.99 -11.61 2.04
CA THR A 16 -5.07 -10.92 2.76
C THR A 16 -5.30 -11.57 4.11
N ARG A 17 -5.38 -10.75 5.16
CA ARG A 17 -5.84 -11.15 6.48
C ARG A 17 -7.19 -10.52 6.80
N PHE A 18 -8.05 -11.26 7.46
CA PHE A 18 -9.25 -10.72 8.10
C PHE A 18 -9.22 -11.03 9.59
N MET A 19 -9.36 -9.99 10.41
CA MET A 19 -9.42 -10.10 11.86
C MET A 19 -10.72 -9.50 12.37
N VAL A 20 -11.28 -10.08 13.42
CA VAL A 20 -12.45 -9.53 14.11
C VAL A 20 -12.06 -9.20 15.54
N PHE A 21 -12.48 -8.03 16.02
CA PHE A 21 -12.18 -7.53 17.36
C PHE A 21 -13.45 -7.30 18.15
N ASP A 22 -13.42 -7.62 19.45
CA ASP A 22 -14.47 -7.20 20.37
C ASP A 22 -14.20 -5.81 20.97
N HIS A 23 -15.16 -5.29 21.75
CA HIS A 23 -15.07 -3.98 22.40
C HIS A 23 -13.87 -3.79 23.35
N SER A 24 -13.16 -4.87 23.72
CA SER A 24 -11.94 -4.79 24.53
C SER A 24 -10.65 -4.84 23.69
N GLY A 25 -10.78 -4.81 22.37
CA GLY A 25 -9.66 -4.93 21.43
C GLY A 25 -9.09 -6.35 21.33
N GLN A 26 -9.80 -7.36 21.83
CA GLN A 26 -9.34 -8.74 21.74
C GLN A 26 -9.72 -9.36 20.39
N VAL A 27 -8.78 -10.09 19.81
CA VAL A 27 -8.98 -10.82 18.56
C VAL A 27 -9.91 -12.01 18.81
N VAL A 28 -11.03 -12.05 18.10
CA VAL A 28 -12.01 -13.16 18.16
C VAL A 28 -11.97 -14.07 16.94
N ALA A 29 -11.52 -13.55 15.79
CA ALA A 29 -11.24 -14.31 14.58
C ALA A 29 -9.96 -13.80 13.92
N ASN A 30 -9.27 -14.70 13.22
CA ASN A 30 -8.13 -14.39 12.37
C ASN A 30 -8.08 -15.42 11.23
N ALA A 31 -8.32 -14.97 10.01
CA ALA A 31 -8.25 -15.76 8.80
C ALA A 31 -7.24 -15.14 7.83
N TYR A 32 -6.56 -15.96 7.03
CA TYR A 32 -5.50 -15.53 6.14
C TYR A 32 -5.53 -16.31 4.82
N GLU A 33 -5.39 -15.60 3.71
CA GLU A 33 -5.33 -16.14 2.35
C GLU A 33 -4.09 -15.60 1.66
N LYS A 34 -3.27 -16.48 1.07
CA LYS A 34 -2.02 -16.10 0.41
C LYS A 34 -2.29 -15.62 -1.02
N HIS A 35 -1.56 -14.61 -1.48
CA HIS A 35 -1.55 -14.17 -2.88
C HIS A 35 -0.47 -14.90 -3.69
N GLU A 36 -0.75 -15.13 -4.97
CA GLU A 36 0.31 -15.38 -5.95
C GLU A 36 1.16 -14.12 -6.13
N GLN A 37 2.49 -14.29 -6.20
CA GLN A 37 3.41 -13.22 -6.55
C GLN A 37 3.79 -13.38 -8.01
N ILE A 38 3.50 -12.37 -8.84
CA ILE A 38 3.72 -12.44 -10.28
C ILE A 38 4.98 -11.65 -10.61
N TYR A 39 5.97 -12.30 -11.23
CA TYR A 39 7.24 -11.69 -11.63
C TYR A 39 7.45 -11.87 -13.14
N PRO A 40 6.86 -11.01 -14.00
CA PRO A 40 6.96 -11.16 -15.45
C PRO A 40 8.40 -11.03 -15.96
N GLU A 41 9.16 -10.11 -15.36
CA GLU A 41 10.56 -9.84 -15.64
C GLU A 41 11.33 -9.52 -14.35
N PRO A 42 12.67 -9.65 -14.33
CA PRO A 42 13.46 -9.24 -13.16
C PRO A 42 13.20 -7.79 -12.75
N GLY A 43 12.78 -7.60 -11.50
CA GLY A 43 12.44 -6.27 -10.96
C GLY A 43 11.00 -5.83 -11.22
N TRP A 44 10.20 -6.60 -11.97
CA TRP A 44 8.77 -6.37 -12.16
C TRP A 44 7.99 -7.22 -11.15
N VAL A 45 7.02 -6.62 -10.48
CA VAL A 45 6.22 -7.26 -9.44
C VAL A 45 4.76 -6.87 -9.64
N GLU A 46 3.91 -7.87 -9.85
CA GLU A 46 2.49 -7.72 -10.14
C GLU A 46 1.62 -8.57 -9.21
N HIS A 47 0.38 -8.13 -9.01
CA HIS A 47 -0.69 -8.95 -8.42
C HIS A 47 -1.92 -8.94 -9.32
N ASP A 48 -2.71 -10.02 -9.32
CA ASP A 48 -4.02 -10.03 -9.97
C ASP A 48 -5.06 -9.34 -9.04
N PRO A 49 -5.66 -8.20 -9.43
CA PRO A 49 -6.67 -7.51 -8.62
C PRO A 49 -7.92 -8.36 -8.36
N ALA A 50 -8.27 -9.27 -9.28
CA ALA A 50 -9.38 -10.19 -9.11
C ALA A 50 -9.04 -11.27 -8.06
N GLU A 51 -7.81 -11.77 -8.04
CA GLU A 51 -7.34 -12.69 -6.98
C GLU A 51 -7.36 -12.01 -5.61
N ILE A 52 -6.89 -10.75 -5.52
CA ILE A 52 -6.95 -9.96 -4.27
C ILE A 52 -8.40 -9.90 -3.75
N TRP A 53 -9.36 -9.63 -4.63
CA TRP A 53 -10.77 -9.58 -4.24
C TRP A 53 -11.32 -10.94 -3.81
N GLU A 54 -11.05 -12.02 -4.57
CA GLU A 54 -11.49 -13.37 -4.19
C GLU A 54 -10.91 -13.82 -2.85
N ASN A 55 -9.63 -13.54 -2.60
CA ASN A 55 -8.97 -13.86 -1.34
C ASN A 55 -9.54 -13.02 -0.18
N THR A 56 -9.90 -11.76 -0.43
CA THR A 56 -10.60 -10.92 0.56
C THR A 56 -11.94 -11.55 0.95
N LYS A 57 -12.76 -11.96 -0.02
CA LYS A 57 -14.04 -12.64 0.27
C LYS A 57 -13.82 -13.92 1.07
N ARG A 58 -12.86 -14.75 0.68
CA ARG A 58 -12.55 -16.02 1.39
C ARG A 58 -12.08 -15.79 2.82
N ALA A 59 -11.16 -14.84 3.05
CA ALA A 59 -10.67 -14.53 4.38
C ALA A 59 -11.80 -14.01 5.28
N VAL A 60 -12.66 -13.11 4.77
CA VAL A 60 -13.81 -12.58 5.51
C VAL A 60 -14.81 -13.68 5.85
N THR A 61 -15.26 -14.46 4.86
CA THR A 61 -16.20 -15.57 5.10
C THR A 61 -15.63 -16.59 6.08
N THR A 62 -14.36 -16.98 5.93
CA THR A 62 -13.69 -17.95 6.81
C THR A 62 -13.61 -17.42 8.25
N GLY A 63 -13.17 -16.18 8.43
CA GLY A 63 -13.06 -15.59 9.77
C GLY A 63 -14.39 -15.47 10.50
N LEU A 64 -15.47 -15.11 9.79
CA LEU A 64 -16.82 -15.07 10.36
C LEU A 64 -17.32 -16.47 10.76
N VAL A 65 -17.14 -17.46 9.87
CA VAL A 65 -17.53 -18.86 10.13
C VAL A 65 -16.77 -19.43 11.33
N ASP A 66 -15.45 -19.23 11.39
CA ASP A 66 -14.60 -19.76 12.46
C ASP A 66 -14.94 -19.17 13.83
N ALA A 67 -15.35 -17.90 13.90
CA ALA A 67 -15.84 -17.28 15.13
C ALA A 67 -17.33 -17.56 15.41
N GLY A 68 -18.06 -18.20 14.50
CA GLY A 68 -19.50 -18.41 14.61
C GLY A 68 -20.29 -17.11 14.66
N LEU A 69 -19.86 -16.11 13.89
CA LEU A 69 -20.47 -14.78 13.81
C LEU A 69 -21.27 -14.64 12.52
N ASP A 70 -22.41 -13.96 12.63
CA ASP A 70 -23.15 -13.45 11.48
C ASP A 70 -22.59 -12.08 11.07
N ALA A 71 -22.57 -11.77 9.78
CA ALA A 71 -22.07 -10.49 9.27
C ALA A 71 -22.82 -9.28 9.85
N SER A 72 -24.11 -9.43 10.18
CA SER A 72 -24.92 -8.39 10.85
C SER A 72 -24.47 -8.07 12.29
N GLN A 73 -23.53 -8.84 12.85
CA GLN A 73 -22.91 -8.55 14.13
C GLN A 73 -21.65 -7.66 14.01
N LEU A 74 -21.21 -7.35 12.79
CA LEU A 74 -20.17 -6.37 12.55
C LEU A 74 -20.78 -4.96 12.58
N ASP A 75 -20.32 -4.12 13.50
CA ASP A 75 -20.71 -2.70 13.53
C ASP A 75 -20.06 -1.91 12.39
N ALA A 76 -18.85 -2.33 11.97
CA ALA A 76 -18.11 -1.74 10.86
C ALA A 76 -17.01 -2.67 10.34
N LEU A 77 -16.55 -2.38 9.12
CA LEU A 77 -15.30 -2.82 8.53
C LEU A 77 -14.30 -1.67 8.49
N GLY A 78 -13.07 -1.94 8.92
CA GLY A 78 -11.90 -1.12 8.64
C GLY A 78 -11.00 -1.80 7.60
N ILE A 79 -10.37 -1.01 6.73
CA ILE A 79 -9.44 -1.51 5.71
C ILE A 79 -8.05 -1.00 6.01
N THR A 80 -7.06 -1.88 5.85
CA THR A 80 -5.68 -1.49 5.73
C THR A 80 -5.01 -2.31 4.64
N ASN A 81 -3.99 -1.75 4.02
CA ASN A 81 -3.46 -2.29 2.77
C ASN A 81 -1.99 -1.96 2.58
N GLN A 82 -1.32 -2.81 1.81
CA GLN A 82 -0.02 -2.50 1.22
C GLN A 82 -0.17 -1.19 0.44
N ARG A 83 0.69 -0.23 0.78
CA ARG A 83 0.70 1.06 0.13
C ARG A 83 1.39 0.98 -1.22
N GLU A 84 1.18 2.09 -1.93
CA GLU A 84 1.58 2.44 -3.30
C GLU A 84 1.03 1.54 -4.43
N THR A 85 0.81 0.24 -4.19
CA THR A 85 0.30 -0.70 -5.21
C THR A 85 -0.92 -0.15 -5.95
N THR A 86 -0.82 -0.09 -7.28
CA THR A 86 -1.73 0.68 -8.14
C THR A 86 -2.61 -0.23 -8.99
N VAL A 87 -3.91 0.05 -9.01
CA VAL A 87 -4.91 -0.64 -9.81
C VAL A 87 -5.64 0.36 -10.70
N VAL A 88 -5.89 -0.02 -11.95
CA VAL A 88 -6.79 0.70 -12.87
C VAL A 88 -7.89 -0.25 -13.32
N TRP A 89 -9.14 0.17 -13.28
CA TRP A 89 -10.29 -0.66 -13.64
C TRP A 89 -11.38 0.12 -14.36
N ASP A 90 -12.23 -0.62 -15.06
CA ASP A 90 -13.40 -0.11 -15.76
C ASP A 90 -14.53 0.22 -14.77
N ALA A 91 -15.05 1.46 -14.83
CA ALA A 91 -16.02 1.98 -13.87
C ALA A 91 -17.39 1.27 -13.91
N GLU A 92 -17.79 0.76 -15.07
CA GLU A 92 -19.09 0.10 -15.27
C GLU A 92 -19.05 -1.38 -14.86
N SER A 93 -18.03 -2.10 -15.31
CA SER A 93 -17.89 -3.54 -15.09
C SER A 93 -17.13 -3.89 -13.81
N GLY A 94 -16.38 -2.94 -13.24
CA GLY A 94 -15.51 -3.18 -12.10
C GLY A 94 -14.39 -4.18 -12.40
N SER A 95 -13.99 -4.31 -13.68
CA SER A 95 -12.95 -5.23 -14.13
C SER A 95 -11.61 -4.51 -14.30
N PRO A 96 -10.50 -5.05 -13.77
CA PRO A 96 -9.18 -4.43 -13.92
C PRO A 96 -8.74 -4.43 -15.38
N VAL A 97 -8.09 -3.35 -15.85
CA VAL A 97 -7.57 -3.26 -17.23
C VAL A 97 -6.20 -3.89 -17.40
N TYR A 98 -5.48 -4.06 -16.29
CA TYR A 98 -4.16 -4.68 -16.20
C TYR A 98 -3.99 -5.29 -14.79
N ASN A 99 -2.92 -6.05 -14.58
CA ASN A 99 -2.54 -6.44 -13.22
C ASN A 99 -2.25 -5.21 -12.35
N ALA A 100 -2.38 -5.35 -11.03
CA ALA A 100 -1.90 -4.33 -10.11
C ALA A 100 -0.38 -4.25 -10.18
N LEU A 101 0.17 -3.05 -10.34
CA LEU A 101 1.61 -2.82 -10.24
C LEU A 101 1.97 -2.62 -8.78
N VAL A 102 2.78 -3.53 -8.23
CA VAL A 102 3.10 -3.56 -6.80
C VAL A 102 4.13 -2.50 -6.46
N TRP A 103 4.14 -2.02 -5.22
CA TRP A 103 5.10 -1.02 -4.73
C TRP A 103 6.59 -1.39 -4.94
N GLN A 104 6.90 -2.68 -4.98
CA GLN A 104 8.26 -3.20 -5.22
C GLN A 104 8.69 -3.13 -6.69
N ASP A 105 7.74 -2.90 -7.60
CA ASP A 105 7.97 -2.89 -9.04
C ASP A 105 8.91 -1.73 -9.44
N ARG A 106 9.92 -2.05 -10.25
CA ARG A 106 10.95 -1.11 -10.69
C ARG A 106 10.84 -0.72 -12.16
N ARG A 107 9.78 -1.13 -12.88
CA ARG A 107 9.66 -0.92 -14.33
C ARG A 107 9.67 0.55 -14.73
N THR A 108 9.28 1.44 -13.84
CA THR A 108 9.22 2.88 -14.09
C THR A 108 10.48 3.64 -13.64
N THR A 109 11.58 2.94 -13.31
CA THR A 109 12.83 3.59 -12.90
C THR A 109 13.40 4.51 -14.00
N GLU A 110 13.27 4.14 -15.27
CA GLU A 110 13.72 5.02 -16.38
C GLU A 110 12.94 6.34 -16.42
N ARG A 111 11.62 6.30 -16.16
CA ARG A 111 10.80 7.52 -16.05
C ARG A 111 11.24 8.41 -14.89
N VAL A 112 11.66 7.83 -13.77
CA VAL A 112 12.20 8.60 -12.63
C VAL A 112 13.48 9.34 -13.03
N GLU A 113 14.38 8.69 -13.76
CA GLU A 113 15.62 9.32 -14.22
C GLU A 113 15.36 10.49 -15.19
N GLU A 114 14.26 10.44 -15.95
CA GLU A 114 13.82 11.55 -16.78
C GLU A 114 13.34 12.74 -15.93
N LEU A 115 12.55 12.50 -14.87
CA LEU A 115 12.13 13.54 -13.93
C LEU A 115 13.33 14.21 -13.25
N GLU A 116 14.32 13.42 -12.85
CA GLU A 116 15.59 13.92 -12.30
C GLU A 116 16.34 14.79 -13.32
N ALA A 117 16.42 14.34 -14.57
CA ALA A 117 17.12 15.07 -15.63
C ALA A 117 16.42 16.39 -16.02
N ASN A 118 15.09 16.42 -15.93
CA ASN A 118 14.27 17.60 -16.21
C ASN A 118 14.23 18.59 -15.03
N GLY A 119 14.53 18.13 -13.83
CA GLY A 119 14.56 18.96 -12.61
C GLY A 119 13.22 19.03 -11.87
N ASP A 120 12.32 18.09 -12.12
CA ASP A 120 10.94 18.09 -11.58
C ASP A 120 10.87 17.53 -10.14
N VAL A 121 11.97 16.97 -9.63
CA VAL A 121 12.06 16.34 -8.30
C VAL A 121 11.71 17.30 -7.17
N GLU A 122 12.15 18.56 -7.26
CA GLU A 122 11.87 19.54 -6.20
C GLU A 122 10.37 19.86 -6.12
N MET A 123 9.71 20.02 -7.27
CA MET A 123 8.27 20.25 -7.33
C MET A 123 7.48 19.08 -6.73
N ILE A 124 7.90 17.84 -7.03
CA ILE A 124 7.34 16.63 -6.43
C ILE A 124 7.51 16.66 -4.91
N ARG A 125 8.72 16.94 -4.42
CA ARG A 125 9.02 16.94 -2.99
C ARG A 125 8.27 18.04 -2.24
N GLU A 126 8.23 19.26 -2.77
CA GLU A 126 7.54 20.41 -2.19
C GLU A 126 6.03 20.17 -2.06
N LYS A 127 5.40 19.48 -3.01
CA LYS A 127 3.95 19.23 -2.99
C LYS A 127 3.57 17.99 -2.19
N THR A 128 4.38 16.93 -2.28
CA THR A 128 3.98 15.59 -1.80
C THR A 128 4.75 15.15 -0.55
N GLY A 129 5.87 15.77 -0.23
CA GLY A 129 6.81 15.31 0.79
C GLY A 129 7.60 14.05 0.40
N LEU A 130 7.44 13.56 -0.84
CA LEU A 130 8.05 12.33 -1.33
C LEU A 130 9.30 12.61 -2.18
N GLU A 131 10.11 11.57 -2.37
CA GLU A 131 11.16 11.56 -3.40
C GLU A 131 10.57 11.18 -4.76
N ALA A 132 11.25 11.54 -5.86
CA ALA A 132 10.96 10.93 -7.14
C ALA A 132 11.53 9.49 -7.16
N ASP A 133 10.65 8.49 -7.15
CA ASP A 133 11.06 7.08 -7.22
C ASP A 133 9.94 6.19 -7.80
N ALA A 134 10.33 5.06 -8.39
CA ALA A 134 9.39 4.09 -8.96
C ALA A 134 8.59 3.36 -7.87
N TYR A 135 8.83 3.63 -6.59
CA TYR A 135 8.05 3.15 -5.46
C TYR A 135 6.59 3.64 -5.51
N PHE A 136 6.34 4.90 -5.89
CA PHE A 136 5.02 5.54 -5.78
C PHE A 136 4.08 5.26 -6.95
N SER A 137 2.80 5.60 -6.79
CA SER A 137 1.71 5.22 -7.70
C SER A 137 1.68 5.98 -9.02
N ALA A 138 2.08 7.25 -9.05
CA ALA A 138 1.93 8.13 -10.21
C ALA A 138 2.53 7.53 -11.50
N THR A 139 3.81 7.12 -11.44
CA THR A 139 4.50 6.52 -12.60
C THR A 139 3.90 5.17 -12.98
N LYS A 140 3.31 4.42 -12.04
CA LYS A 140 2.62 3.16 -12.32
C LYS A 140 1.33 3.40 -13.08
N THR A 141 0.55 4.41 -12.68
CA THR A 141 -0.67 4.82 -13.39
C THR A 141 -0.33 5.25 -14.82
N GLU A 142 0.66 6.13 -14.99
CA GLU A 142 1.17 6.56 -16.30
C GLU A 142 1.55 5.34 -17.17
N TRP A 143 2.33 4.41 -16.62
CA TRP A 143 2.75 3.21 -17.33
C TRP A 143 1.56 2.34 -17.76
N ILE A 144 0.56 2.13 -16.89
CA ILE A 144 -0.64 1.35 -17.21
C ILE A 144 -1.41 2.02 -18.35
N LEU A 145 -1.56 3.34 -18.33
CA LEU A 145 -2.26 4.08 -19.39
C LEU A 145 -1.57 3.95 -20.75
N ASP A 146 -0.23 3.87 -20.77
CA ASP A 146 0.55 3.74 -22.00
C ASP A 146 0.66 2.30 -22.52
N ASN A 147 0.57 1.30 -21.65
CA ASN A 147 0.96 -0.08 -21.96
C ASN A 147 -0.15 -1.12 -21.80
N ALA A 148 -1.25 -0.81 -21.11
CA ALA A 148 -2.36 -1.76 -20.97
C ALA A 148 -2.99 -2.03 -22.35
N ASP A 149 -2.99 -3.30 -22.77
CA ASP A 149 -3.70 -3.70 -23.99
C ASP A 149 -5.20 -3.45 -23.75
N PRO A 150 -5.90 -2.64 -24.56
CA PRO A 150 -7.33 -2.45 -24.42
C PRO A 150 -7.97 -3.84 -24.41
N ILE A 151 -8.52 -4.23 -23.25
CA ILE A 151 -9.22 -5.51 -23.09
C ILE A 151 -10.06 -5.73 -24.33
N LYS A 152 -9.94 -6.93 -24.93
CA LYS A 152 -10.64 -7.41 -26.12
C LYS A 152 -12.17 -7.34 -25.95
N LEU A 153 -12.71 -6.15 -25.85
CA LEU A 153 -14.12 -5.86 -25.89
C LEU A 153 -14.50 -5.85 -27.36
N GLN A 154 -15.60 -6.50 -27.68
CA GLN A 154 -16.13 -6.72 -29.03
C GLN A 154 -16.67 -5.41 -29.67
N ARG A 155 -16.01 -4.27 -29.43
CA ARG A 155 -16.32 -2.98 -30.04
C ARG A 155 -15.28 -2.70 -31.14
N THR A 156 -15.78 -2.17 -32.25
CA THR A 156 -15.18 -2.19 -33.59
C THR A 156 -13.96 -1.26 -33.79
N ARG A 157 -13.28 -0.85 -32.71
CA ARG A 157 -11.95 -0.23 -32.67
C ARG A 157 -11.49 -0.25 -31.21
N PRO A 158 -10.26 -0.67 -30.88
CA PRO A 158 -9.70 -0.37 -29.56
C PRO A 158 -9.63 1.16 -29.46
N GLU A 159 -10.45 1.74 -28.58
CA GLU A 159 -10.22 3.09 -28.08
C GLU A 159 -8.95 3.04 -27.23
N ASP A 160 -8.14 4.08 -27.34
CA ASP A 160 -6.93 4.22 -26.54
C ASP A 160 -7.31 4.20 -25.05
N VAL A 161 -6.54 3.52 -24.20
CA VAL A 161 -6.77 3.47 -22.75
C VAL A 161 -6.78 4.89 -22.18
N ARG A 162 -5.98 5.80 -22.75
CA ARG A 162 -5.98 7.23 -22.38
C ARG A 162 -7.28 7.95 -22.73
N ASP A 163 -7.87 7.68 -23.90
CA ASP A 163 -9.14 8.30 -24.30
C ASP A 163 -10.28 7.89 -23.33
N ARG A 164 -10.30 6.62 -22.94
CA ARG A 164 -11.27 6.07 -21.99
C ARG A 164 -11.08 6.64 -20.58
N ALA A 165 -9.83 6.76 -20.14
CA ALA A 165 -9.48 7.42 -18.89
C ALA A 165 -9.94 8.89 -18.88
N ALA A 166 -9.66 9.64 -19.94
CA ALA A 166 -10.09 11.04 -20.09
C ALA A 166 -11.63 11.20 -20.14
N ALA A 167 -12.34 10.19 -20.64
CA ALA A 167 -13.80 10.14 -20.64
C ALA A 167 -14.41 9.75 -19.28
N GLY A 168 -13.59 9.38 -18.27
CA GLY A 168 -14.04 8.93 -16.96
C GLY A 168 -14.60 7.50 -16.95
N GLU A 169 -14.25 6.69 -17.95
CA GLU A 169 -14.65 5.28 -18.01
C GLU A 169 -13.72 4.37 -17.20
N LEU A 170 -12.52 4.85 -16.90
CA LEU A 170 -11.53 4.15 -16.08
C LEU A 170 -11.32 4.88 -14.76
N LEU A 171 -11.23 4.11 -13.69
CA LEU A 171 -10.92 4.56 -12.34
C LEU A 171 -9.53 4.05 -11.97
N MET A 172 -8.79 4.83 -11.18
CA MET A 172 -7.54 4.41 -10.55
C MET A 172 -7.69 4.37 -9.03
N GLY A 173 -6.88 3.57 -8.38
CA GLY A 173 -6.86 3.47 -6.93
C GLY A 173 -5.62 2.76 -6.42
N THR A 174 -5.23 3.10 -5.20
CA THR A 174 -4.50 2.17 -4.34
C THR A 174 -5.44 1.03 -3.89
N ILE A 175 -4.90 0.04 -3.18
CA ILE A 175 -5.65 -1.16 -2.81
C ILE A 175 -6.87 -0.86 -1.92
N ASP A 176 -6.81 0.12 -1.02
CA ASP A 176 -7.97 0.57 -0.25
C ASP A 176 -9.10 1.02 -1.17
N ALA A 177 -8.83 1.89 -2.15
CA ALA A 177 -9.84 2.38 -3.07
C ALA A 177 -10.46 1.26 -3.92
N TRP A 178 -9.63 0.29 -4.34
CA TRP A 178 -10.12 -0.91 -5.01
C TRP A 178 -11.07 -1.70 -4.09
N LEU A 179 -10.67 -2.00 -2.86
CA LEU A 179 -11.49 -2.78 -1.93
C LEU A 179 -12.76 -2.05 -1.50
N ILE A 180 -12.69 -0.75 -1.24
CA ILE A 180 -13.86 0.10 -0.94
C ILE A 180 -14.84 0.05 -2.12
N TYR A 181 -14.35 0.20 -3.35
CA TYR A 181 -15.18 0.09 -4.55
C TYR A 181 -15.80 -1.30 -4.69
N LYS A 182 -15.06 -2.39 -4.46
CA LYS A 182 -15.62 -3.76 -4.50
C LYS A 182 -16.66 -4.03 -3.42
N LEU A 183 -16.51 -3.41 -2.26
CA LEU A 183 -17.43 -3.59 -1.13
C LEU A 183 -18.69 -2.72 -1.29
N THR A 184 -18.54 -1.47 -1.72
CA THR A 184 -19.57 -0.43 -1.60
C THR A 184 -20.03 0.17 -2.93
N GLY A 185 -19.25 0.01 -4.01
CA GLY A 185 -19.42 0.72 -5.27
C GLY A 185 -18.91 2.17 -5.27
N ASN A 186 -18.51 2.71 -4.11
CA ASN A 186 -17.98 4.07 -4.01
C ASN A 186 -16.49 4.09 -4.35
N HIS A 187 -16.05 5.15 -5.03
CA HIS A 187 -14.66 5.34 -5.42
C HIS A 187 -14.00 6.38 -4.50
N VAL A 188 -13.48 5.87 -3.39
CA VAL A 188 -12.98 6.65 -2.25
C VAL A 188 -11.62 6.10 -1.81
N THR A 189 -10.71 6.97 -1.37
CA THR A 189 -9.45 6.62 -0.69
C THR A 189 -9.31 7.47 0.57
N ASP A 190 -8.46 7.04 1.50
CA ASP A 190 -8.13 7.88 2.65
C ASP A 190 -6.93 8.80 2.40
N VAL A 191 -6.81 9.86 3.21
CA VAL A 191 -5.69 10.82 3.14
C VAL A 191 -4.31 10.15 3.28
N SER A 192 -4.17 9.06 4.05
CA SER A 192 -2.89 8.38 4.20
C SER A 192 -2.48 7.68 2.91
N ASN A 193 -3.38 6.91 2.28
CA ASN A 193 -3.11 6.28 0.98
C ASN A 193 -2.93 7.32 -0.14
N ALA A 194 -3.77 8.36 -0.19
CA ALA A 194 -3.66 9.44 -1.17
C ALA A 194 -2.27 10.09 -1.15
N SER A 195 -1.73 10.37 0.05
CA SER A 195 -0.39 10.96 0.23
C SER A 195 0.76 10.11 -0.30
N ARG A 196 0.53 8.83 -0.65
CA ARG A 196 1.54 7.91 -1.18
C ARG A 196 1.49 7.77 -2.70
N THR A 197 0.55 8.44 -3.34
CA THR A 197 0.37 8.33 -4.79
C THR A 197 1.40 9.12 -5.59
N MET A 198 2.02 10.15 -4.99
CA MET A 198 2.79 11.18 -5.71
C MET A 198 1.93 12.04 -6.66
N LEU A 199 0.61 12.03 -6.49
CA LEU A 199 -0.36 12.87 -7.21
C LEU A 199 -1.16 13.81 -6.29
N PHE A 200 -1.02 13.64 -4.98
CA PHE A 200 -1.78 14.36 -3.96
C PHE A 200 -0.89 15.37 -3.24
N ASN A 201 -1.31 16.62 -3.21
CA ASN A 201 -0.62 17.67 -2.47
C ASN A 201 -0.97 17.56 -0.99
N ILE A 202 0.03 17.29 -0.16
CA ILE A 202 -0.17 17.01 1.26
C ILE A 202 -0.40 18.28 2.09
N HIS A 203 -0.16 19.47 1.53
CA HIS A 203 -0.35 20.76 2.19
C HIS A 203 -1.75 21.31 1.94
N ASP A 204 -2.19 21.27 0.69
CA ASP A 204 -3.51 21.75 0.27
C ASP A 204 -4.61 20.68 0.45
N LEU A 205 -4.22 19.42 0.65
CA LEU A 205 -5.10 18.26 0.83
C LEU A 205 -6.02 18.01 -0.37
N GLU A 206 -5.47 18.16 -1.58
CA GLU A 206 -6.16 17.91 -2.84
C GLU A 206 -5.26 17.22 -3.87
N TRP A 207 -5.88 16.60 -4.87
CA TRP A 207 -5.16 16.14 -6.06
C TRP A 207 -4.55 17.34 -6.78
N ASP A 208 -3.27 17.26 -7.14
CA ASP A 208 -2.52 18.42 -7.61
C ASP A 208 -2.47 18.49 -9.14
N ASP A 209 -3.02 19.56 -9.73
CA ASP A 209 -3.11 19.72 -11.19
C ASP A 209 -1.76 19.68 -11.90
N ASP A 210 -0.68 20.19 -11.28
CA ASP A 210 0.65 20.17 -11.90
C ASP A 210 1.23 18.75 -11.93
N LEU A 211 1.05 17.99 -10.83
CA LEU A 211 1.46 16.58 -10.78
C LEU A 211 0.64 15.74 -11.77
N LEU A 212 -0.68 15.94 -11.82
CA LEU A 212 -1.54 15.23 -12.78
C LEU A 212 -1.13 15.51 -14.23
N ALA A 213 -0.74 16.75 -14.55
CA ALA A 213 -0.22 17.09 -15.86
C ALA A 213 1.14 16.44 -16.15
N GLU A 214 2.05 16.40 -15.18
CA GLU A 214 3.38 15.79 -15.33
C GLU A 214 3.33 14.28 -15.63
N PHE A 215 2.39 13.57 -14.99
CA PHE A 215 2.20 12.13 -15.19
C PHE A 215 1.12 11.77 -16.21
N ASP A 216 0.53 12.78 -16.87
CA ASP A 216 -0.60 12.67 -17.80
C ASP A 216 -1.71 11.75 -17.24
N VAL A 217 -2.13 12.00 -15.99
CA VAL A 217 -3.20 11.25 -15.30
C VAL A 217 -4.49 12.08 -15.32
N PRO A 218 -5.53 11.64 -16.04
CA PRO A 218 -6.79 12.37 -16.08
C PRO A 218 -7.48 12.42 -14.71
N ALA A 219 -7.83 13.63 -14.25
CA ALA A 219 -8.53 13.87 -12.99
C ALA A 219 -9.81 13.02 -12.77
N PRO A 220 -10.65 12.72 -13.79
CA PRO A 220 -11.82 11.84 -13.60
C PRO A 220 -11.50 10.42 -13.12
N MET A 221 -10.26 9.98 -13.21
CA MET A 221 -9.85 8.66 -12.72
C MET A 221 -9.64 8.62 -11.20
N LEU A 222 -9.55 9.77 -10.53
CA LEU A 222 -9.08 9.84 -9.15
C LEU A 222 -10.22 9.66 -8.14
N PRO A 223 -10.00 8.91 -7.04
CA PRO A 223 -11.00 8.74 -6.00
C PRO A 223 -11.24 10.02 -5.22
N GLU A 224 -12.42 10.14 -4.60
CA GLU A 224 -12.64 11.12 -3.55
C GLU A 224 -11.74 10.81 -2.35
N VAL A 225 -11.00 11.80 -1.85
CA VAL A 225 -10.14 11.64 -0.67
C VAL A 225 -10.94 11.99 0.59
N ARG A 226 -10.97 11.07 1.54
CA ARG A 226 -11.73 11.18 2.80
C ARG A 226 -10.82 11.03 4.03
N PRO A 227 -11.26 11.45 5.23
CA PRO A 227 -10.56 11.15 6.48
C PRO A 227 -10.37 9.64 6.67
N SER A 228 -9.24 9.24 7.25
CA SER A 228 -8.91 7.83 7.58
C SER A 228 -9.91 7.13 8.49
N SER A 229 -10.60 7.88 9.34
CA SER A 229 -11.77 7.42 10.09
C SER A 229 -12.87 8.45 9.91
N ASP A 230 -13.90 8.09 9.14
CA ASP A 230 -14.95 9.02 8.74
C ASP A 230 -16.30 8.68 9.38
N GLU A 231 -16.92 9.67 10.05
CA GLU A 231 -18.26 9.54 10.63
C GLU A 231 -19.33 9.38 9.55
N GLU A 232 -19.09 9.90 8.33
CA GLU A 232 -19.99 9.68 7.18
C GLU A 232 -19.82 8.28 6.58
N THR A 233 -18.78 7.52 6.97
CA THR A 233 -18.36 6.25 6.38
C THR A 233 -18.03 6.37 4.89
N TYR A 234 -17.48 5.33 4.29
CA TYR A 234 -17.24 5.25 2.85
C TYR A 234 -18.37 4.54 2.09
N GLY A 235 -19.48 4.24 2.79
CA GLY A 235 -20.60 3.45 2.28
C GLY A 235 -20.79 2.14 3.04
N THR A 236 -21.71 1.32 2.56
CA THR A 236 -22.04 0.02 3.15
C THR A 236 -21.85 -1.10 2.14
N THR A 237 -21.57 -2.31 2.63
CA THR A 237 -21.53 -3.50 1.79
C THR A 237 -22.89 -3.79 1.15
N ASP A 238 -22.89 -4.34 -0.06
CA ASP A 238 -24.11 -4.78 -0.75
C ASP A 238 -24.79 -5.93 0.02
N PRO A 239 -26.05 -5.77 0.49
CA PRO A 239 -26.79 -6.83 1.18
C PRO A 239 -27.13 -8.04 0.30
N ASP A 240 -27.13 -7.89 -1.02
CA ASP A 240 -27.27 -9.00 -1.97
C ASP A 240 -25.90 -9.56 -2.41
N GLY A 241 -24.80 -9.00 -1.89
CA GLY A 241 -23.42 -9.41 -2.11
C GLY A 241 -22.98 -10.59 -1.25
N PHE A 242 -21.67 -10.89 -1.25
CA PHE A 242 -21.13 -12.09 -0.60
C PHE A 242 -21.25 -12.12 0.94
N LEU A 243 -21.44 -10.95 1.56
CA LEU A 243 -21.63 -10.82 3.01
C LEU A 243 -23.10 -10.98 3.44
N GLU A 244 -24.04 -10.90 2.50
CA GLU A 244 -25.48 -10.97 2.75
C GLU A 244 -25.96 -10.00 3.86
N ALA A 245 -25.28 -8.86 4.03
CA ALA A 245 -25.53 -7.87 5.07
C ALA A 245 -25.04 -6.47 4.66
N GLU A 246 -25.72 -5.43 5.16
CA GLU A 246 -25.25 -4.04 5.12
C GLU A 246 -24.31 -3.79 6.29
N VAL A 247 -23.00 -3.77 6.04
CA VAL A 247 -21.97 -3.45 7.02
C VAL A 247 -21.27 -2.15 6.58
N PRO A 248 -21.21 -1.12 7.43
CA PRO A 248 -20.49 0.11 7.11
C PRO A 248 -18.99 -0.13 6.91
N VAL A 249 -18.41 0.47 5.87
CA VAL A 249 -16.96 0.60 5.71
C VAL A 249 -16.59 1.97 6.26
N ALA A 250 -15.97 2.03 7.44
CA ALA A 250 -15.90 3.27 8.24
C ALA A 250 -14.48 3.86 8.38
N GLY A 251 -13.48 3.21 7.81
CA GLY A 251 -12.12 3.72 7.85
C GLY A 251 -11.16 2.93 6.97
N ALA A 252 -10.16 3.63 6.47
CA ALA A 252 -9.04 3.06 5.75
C ALA A 252 -7.75 3.76 6.17
N LEU A 253 -6.67 3.00 6.26
CA LEU A 253 -5.33 3.52 6.48
C LEU A 253 -4.36 2.66 5.70
N GLY A 254 -3.35 3.26 5.07
CA GLY A 254 -2.23 2.49 4.58
C GLY A 254 -1.55 1.72 5.74
N ASP A 255 -1.06 0.51 5.48
CA ASP A 255 -0.60 -0.47 6.49
C ASP A 255 0.35 0.11 7.55
N GLN A 256 1.31 0.93 7.15
CA GLN A 256 2.28 1.50 8.08
C GLN A 256 1.68 2.59 8.96
N GLN A 257 0.77 3.40 8.42
CA GLN A 257 -0.03 4.37 9.17
C GLN A 257 -1.03 3.68 10.10
N ALA A 258 -1.67 2.60 9.65
CA ALA A 258 -2.52 1.75 10.49
C ALA A 258 -1.73 1.17 11.67
N ALA A 259 -0.49 0.74 11.44
CA ALA A 259 0.40 0.29 12.51
C ALA A 259 0.81 1.42 13.46
N LEU A 260 1.06 2.63 12.97
CA LEU A 260 1.30 3.82 13.82
C LEU A 260 0.07 4.11 14.70
N PHE A 261 -1.12 4.10 14.11
CA PHE A 261 -2.38 4.32 14.81
C PHE A 261 -2.66 3.22 15.85
N GLY A 262 -2.47 1.95 15.49
CA GLY A 262 -2.67 0.80 16.36
C GLY A 262 -1.67 0.71 17.52
N GLN A 263 -0.48 1.31 17.37
CA GLN A 263 0.50 1.52 18.45
C GLN A 263 0.15 2.73 19.33
N THR A 264 -1.00 3.37 19.11
CA THR A 264 -1.47 4.54 19.86
C THR A 264 -0.52 5.73 19.80
N CYS A 265 0.25 5.84 18.71
CA CYS A 265 1.19 6.94 18.47
C CYS A 265 0.43 8.21 18.03
N PHE A 266 -0.39 8.76 18.93
CA PHE A 266 -1.27 9.89 18.63
C PHE A 266 -0.64 11.23 18.93
N ASP A 267 0.38 11.26 19.78
CA ASP A 267 1.05 12.49 20.19
C ASP A 267 2.28 12.77 19.30
N GLU A 268 2.61 14.05 19.12
CA GLU A 268 3.81 14.47 18.41
C GLU A 268 5.07 13.85 19.03
N GLY A 269 5.92 13.26 18.20
CA GLY A 269 7.14 12.58 18.60
C GLY A 269 6.96 11.09 18.95
N ASP A 270 5.72 10.59 19.07
CA ASP A 270 5.48 9.15 19.15
C ASP A 270 5.97 8.47 17.87
N ALA A 271 6.67 7.36 18.02
CA ALA A 271 7.27 6.65 16.91
C ALA A 271 7.19 5.14 17.06
N LYS A 272 7.13 4.45 15.92
CA LYS A 272 7.19 3.01 15.82
C LYS A 272 8.14 2.58 14.72
N ASN A 273 8.56 1.33 14.77
CA ASN A 273 9.17 0.65 13.63
C ASN A 273 8.51 -0.72 13.46
N THR A 274 7.96 -0.98 12.27
CA THR A 274 7.41 -2.30 11.94
C THR A 274 8.50 -3.12 11.29
N TYR A 275 8.78 -4.32 11.80
CA TYR A 275 9.70 -5.28 11.19
C TYR A 275 8.92 -6.38 10.47
N GLY A 276 8.88 -6.32 9.15
CA GLY A 276 8.26 -7.31 8.27
C GLY A 276 9.17 -7.65 7.08
N THR A 277 8.60 -7.88 5.90
CA THR A 277 9.35 -8.06 4.64
C THR A 277 10.37 -6.92 4.45
N GLY A 278 9.92 -5.67 4.61
CA GLY A 278 10.75 -4.49 4.86
C GLY A 278 10.60 -3.97 6.30
N SER A 279 11.35 -2.93 6.65
CA SER A 279 11.14 -2.18 7.90
C SER A 279 10.70 -0.75 7.62
N PHE A 280 9.71 -0.28 8.36
CA PHE A 280 9.15 1.06 8.17
C PHE A 280 9.07 1.78 9.51
N TYR A 281 9.96 2.76 9.65
CA TYR A 281 10.00 3.70 10.76
C TYR A 281 9.03 4.84 10.48
N LEU A 282 8.09 5.09 11.38
CA LEU A 282 7.19 6.24 11.31
C LEU A 282 7.20 6.98 12.65
N MET A 283 7.21 8.31 12.59
CA MET A 283 7.08 9.22 13.72
C MET A 283 5.96 10.22 13.44
N ASN A 284 5.01 10.35 14.35
CA ASN A 284 3.95 11.35 14.28
C ASN A 284 4.54 12.75 14.50
N THR A 285 4.24 13.69 13.61
CA THR A 285 4.71 15.09 13.67
C THR A 285 3.60 16.09 13.97
N GLY A 286 2.44 15.61 14.43
CA GLY A 286 1.29 16.43 14.75
C GLY A 286 0.68 17.06 13.51
N ALA A 287 0.25 18.31 13.62
CA ALA A 287 -0.38 19.05 12.52
C ALA A 287 0.61 19.66 11.51
N ASP A 288 1.92 19.51 11.74
CA ASP A 288 2.97 20.10 10.92
C ASP A 288 3.58 19.05 9.98
N ALA A 289 3.58 19.36 8.67
CA ALA A 289 4.32 18.62 7.66
C ALA A 289 5.81 18.96 7.76
N VAL A 290 6.56 18.15 8.52
CA VAL A 290 7.99 18.40 8.77
C VAL A 290 8.82 17.87 7.61
N GLU A 291 9.49 18.78 6.89
CA GLU A 291 10.47 18.42 5.86
C GLU A 291 11.72 17.75 6.44
N SER A 292 12.35 16.86 5.67
CA SER A 292 13.55 16.14 6.08
C SER A 292 14.77 16.50 5.23
N ASP A 293 15.81 17.01 5.88
CA ASP A 293 17.15 17.19 5.29
C ASP A 293 18.00 15.90 5.33
N HIS A 294 17.41 14.77 5.73
CA HIS A 294 18.11 13.51 6.01
C HIS A 294 17.53 12.31 5.26
N GLY A 295 16.80 12.56 4.16
CA GLY A 295 16.28 11.50 3.28
C GLY A 295 15.11 10.71 3.86
N LEU A 296 14.36 11.28 4.81
CA LEU A 296 13.06 10.74 5.23
C LEU A 296 11.95 11.34 4.38
N LEU A 297 10.84 10.62 4.26
CA LEU A 297 9.64 11.11 3.59
C LEU A 297 8.79 11.90 4.58
N THR A 298 8.19 13.00 4.11
CA THR A 298 7.08 13.67 4.80
C THR A 298 5.79 13.08 4.24
N THR A 299 4.89 12.62 5.09
CA THR A 299 3.65 11.95 4.64
C THR A 299 2.50 12.24 5.60
N ILE A 300 1.29 11.89 5.20
CA ILE A 300 0.13 11.97 6.09
C ILE A 300 0.08 10.70 6.93
N GLY A 301 -0.01 10.88 8.25
CA GLY A 301 -0.20 9.81 9.24
C GLY A 301 -1.65 9.34 9.28
N PHE A 302 -2.60 10.21 9.58
CA PHE A 302 -4.03 9.90 9.55
C PHE A 302 -4.88 11.17 9.68
N GLN A 303 -6.17 11.06 9.41
CA GLN A 303 -7.16 12.07 9.79
C GLN A 303 -8.42 11.42 10.36
N ARG A 304 -8.98 11.99 11.42
CA ARG A 304 -10.31 11.63 11.93
C ARG A 304 -11.32 12.68 11.51
N SER A 305 -12.57 12.29 11.30
CA SER A 305 -13.63 13.20 10.88
C SER A 305 -13.73 14.42 11.81
N GLY A 306 -13.74 15.61 11.23
CA GLY A 306 -13.78 16.87 11.98
C GLY A 306 -12.48 17.29 12.69
N GLU A 307 -11.41 16.49 12.62
CA GLU A 307 -10.10 16.81 13.19
C GLU A 307 -9.09 17.24 12.10
N PRO A 308 -8.07 18.05 12.44
CA PRO A 308 -6.97 18.34 11.54
C PRO A 308 -6.23 17.06 11.13
N VAL A 309 -5.66 17.07 9.92
CA VAL A 309 -4.74 16.01 9.48
C VAL A 309 -3.55 15.92 10.44
N GLN A 310 -3.06 14.70 10.67
CA GLN A 310 -1.82 14.44 11.39
C GLN A 310 -0.77 13.93 10.40
N TYR A 311 0.41 14.52 10.40
CA TYR A 311 1.53 14.17 9.54
C TYR A 311 2.48 13.18 10.22
N ALA A 312 3.36 12.60 9.42
CA ALA A 312 4.42 11.73 9.89
C ALA A 312 5.70 11.90 9.07
N LEU A 313 6.83 11.64 9.72
CA LEU A 313 8.10 11.34 9.06
C LEU A 313 8.25 9.84 8.90
N GLU A 314 8.64 9.40 7.69
CA GLU A 314 8.79 7.98 7.36
C GLU A 314 10.19 7.66 6.83
N GLY A 315 10.77 6.58 7.36
CA GLY A 315 11.97 5.93 6.82
C GLY A 315 11.63 4.53 6.31
N ALA A 316 11.75 4.33 5.00
CA ALA A 316 11.47 3.05 4.34
C ALA A 316 12.76 2.24 4.11
N ILE A 317 12.84 1.06 4.71
CA ILE A 317 13.91 0.08 4.52
C ILE A 317 13.33 -1.12 3.77
N PHE A 318 13.54 -1.19 2.46
CA PHE A 318 12.83 -2.13 1.59
C PHE A 318 13.05 -3.61 1.93
N ILE A 319 14.25 -3.99 2.39
CA ILE A 319 14.62 -5.38 2.62
C ILE A 319 15.07 -5.56 4.07
N THR A 320 14.28 -6.29 4.86
CA THR A 320 14.63 -6.72 6.22
C THR A 320 14.32 -8.21 6.40
N GLY A 321 13.05 -8.59 6.59
CA GLY A 321 12.63 -9.99 6.66
C GLY A 321 12.90 -10.73 5.36
N ALA A 322 12.75 -10.07 4.22
CA ALA A 322 13.09 -10.62 2.90
C ALA A 322 14.57 -11.03 2.78
N ALA A 323 15.49 -10.40 3.54
CA ALA A 323 16.88 -10.86 3.57
C ALA A 323 17.03 -12.21 4.29
N ILE A 324 16.19 -12.46 5.29
CA ILE A 324 16.16 -13.73 6.03
C ILE A 324 15.50 -14.82 5.18
N GLU A 325 14.38 -14.52 4.52
CA GLU A 325 13.73 -15.42 3.56
C GLU A 325 14.70 -15.80 2.43
N TRP A 326 15.46 -14.83 1.91
CA TRP A 326 16.47 -15.10 0.90
C TRP A 326 17.55 -16.09 1.37
N LEU A 327 17.93 -16.09 2.65
CA LEU A 327 18.89 -17.08 3.19
C LEU A 327 18.33 -18.51 3.12
N GLU A 328 17.02 -18.67 3.31
CA GLU A 328 16.33 -19.96 3.15
C GLU A 328 16.30 -20.36 1.67
N ASP A 329 15.96 -19.43 0.78
CA ASP A 329 15.90 -19.67 -0.67
C ASP A 329 17.25 -20.11 -1.28
N VAL A 330 18.38 -19.73 -0.66
CA VAL A 330 19.73 -20.14 -1.09
C VAL A 330 20.32 -21.28 -0.27
N ASP A 331 19.49 -21.98 0.50
CA ASP A 331 19.85 -23.15 1.33
C ASP A 331 20.96 -22.85 2.37
N LEU A 332 21.05 -21.61 2.87
CA LEU A 332 21.97 -21.25 3.98
C LEU A 332 21.35 -21.49 5.35
N ILE A 333 20.03 -21.51 5.43
CA ILE A 333 19.24 -21.84 6.63
C ILE A 333 18.07 -22.75 6.26
N ASP A 334 17.61 -23.59 7.19
CA ASP A 334 16.43 -24.45 6.99
C ASP A 334 15.12 -23.70 7.30
N SER A 335 15.17 -22.64 8.11
CA SER A 335 14.00 -21.83 8.45
C SER A 335 14.38 -20.44 8.97
N PRO A 336 13.52 -19.41 8.83
CA PRO A 336 13.82 -18.06 9.32
C PRO A 336 14.09 -18.01 10.84
N GLY A 337 13.46 -18.90 11.60
CA GLY A 337 13.54 -18.95 13.06
C GLY A 337 14.92 -19.35 13.61
N GLU A 338 15.77 -20.02 12.82
CA GLU A 338 17.08 -20.45 13.29
C GLU A 338 18.15 -19.35 13.23
N THR A 339 17.92 -18.31 12.43
CA THR A 339 18.88 -17.21 12.22
C THR A 339 19.36 -16.59 13.52
N ALA A 340 18.46 -16.39 14.50
CA ALA A 340 18.83 -15.86 15.81
C ALA A 340 19.78 -16.79 16.58
N SER A 341 19.63 -18.10 16.43
CA SER A 341 20.52 -19.07 17.07
C SER A 341 21.88 -19.11 16.35
N LEU A 342 21.90 -19.12 15.02
CA LEU A 342 23.12 -19.11 14.22
C LEU A 342 23.93 -17.83 14.45
N ALA A 343 23.28 -16.67 14.42
CA ALA A 343 23.93 -15.39 14.67
C ALA A 343 24.55 -15.30 16.08
N ARG A 344 23.93 -15.93 17.09
CA ARG A 344 24.46 -16.01 18.46
C ARG A 344 25.55 -17.07 18.64
N SER A 345 25.78 -17.93 17.64
CA SER A 345 26.81 -18.97 17.71
C SER A 345 28.22 -18.44 17.41
N VAL A 346 28.32 -17.21 16.89
CA VAL A 346 29.58 -16.49 16.64
C VAL A 346 29.69 -15.28 17.58
N GLU A 347 30.90 -14.90 17.96
CA GLU A 347 31.15 -13.75 18.85
C GLU A 347 31.17 -12.41 18.10
N SER A 348 31.35 -12.44 16.78
CA SER A 348 31.63 -11.29 15.92
C SER A 348 31.28 -11.61 14.45
N THR A 349 31.09 -10.59 13.61
CA THR A 349 30.92 -10.78 12.15
C THR A 349 32.26 -10.96 11.43
N ASP A 350 33.38 -10.81 12.14
CA ASP A 350 34.76 -10.89 11.63
C ASP A 350 35.02 -10.00 10.41
N GLY A 351 34.35 -8.84 10.39
CA GLY A 351 34.43 -7.86 9.31
C GLY A 351 33.52 -8.14 8.11
N VAL A 352 32.71 -9.21 8.16
CA VAL A 352 31.69 -9.49 7.14
C VAL A 352 30.50 -8.55 7.30
N TYR A 353 30.08 -7.94 6.19
CA TYR A 353 28.88 -7.12 6.09
C TYR A 353 28.03 -7.58 4.92
N MET A 354 26.72 -7.64 5.15
CA MET A 354 25.71 -7.83 4.12
C MET A 354 24.89 -6.54 3.99
N VAL A 355 24.87 -5.98 2.78
CA VAL A 355 23.99 -4.88 2.39
C VAL A 355 22.88 -5.50 1.54
N PRO A 356 21.68 -5.74 2.10
CA PRO A 356 20.61 -6.48 1.42
C PRO A 356 19.82 -5.61 0.42
N ALA A 357 20.51 -4.86 -0.44
CA ALA A 357 19.88 -3.95 -1.40
C ALA A 357 19.32 -4.67 -2.64
N PHE A 358 18.56 -5.77 -2.47
CA PHE A 358 18.10 -6.62 -3.59
C PHE A 358 17.29 -5.84 -4.63
N THR A 359 16.53 -4.85 -4.20
CA THR A 359 15.71 -3.96 -5.03
C THR A 359 16.13 -2.49 -4.90
N GLY A 360 17.39 -2.23 -4.56
CA GLY A 360 17.89 -0.87 -4.24
C GLY A 360 17.96 -0.58 -2.74
N LEU A 361 18.39 0.64 -2.40
CA LEU A 361 18.40 1.17 -1.03
C LEU A 361 17.32 2.24 -0.88
N GLY A 362 16.46 2.08 0.13
CA GLY A 362 15.50 3.12 0.54
C GLY A 362 16.16 4.20 1.39
N ALA A 363 15.41 4.77 2.33
CA ALA A 363 15.90 5.82 3.21
C ALA A 363 17.13 5.38 4.03
N PRO A 364 18.12 6.26 4.26
CA PRO A 364 18.22 7.65 3.78
C PRO A 364 18.94 7.78 2.43
N HIS A 365 19.15 6.68 1.70
CA HIS A 365 20.04 6.65 0.52
C HIS A 365 19.33 6.92 -0.80
N TRP A 366 18.14 6.37 -0.99
CA TRP A 366 17.35 6.49 -2.23
C TRP A 366 18.16 6.15 -3.49
N ASP A 367 18.86 5.01 -3.46
CA ASP A 367 19.64 4.50 -4.59
C ASP A 367 18.96 3.26 -5.18
N GLY A 368 18.13 3.47 -6.21
CA GLY A 368 17.44 2.41 -6.94
C GLY A 368 18.36 1.47 -7.73
N ARG A 369 19.64 1.83 -7.92
CA ARG A 369 20.63 1.02 -8.64
C ARG A 369 21.53 0.20 -7.72
N ALA A 370 21.52 0.46 -6.41
CA ALA A 370 22.19 -0.39 -5.43
C ALA A 370 21.70 -1.84 -5.54
N ARG A 371 22.60 -2.80 -5.30
CA ARG A 371 22.30 -4.25 -5.36
C ARG A 371 22.84 -4.97 -4.13
N GLY A 372 22.23 -6.12 -3.82
CA GLY A 372 22.64 -6.99 -2.72
C GLY A 372 24.13 -7.28 -2.76
N THR A 373 24.85 -7.00 -1.67
CA THR A 373 26.31 -7.09 -1.60
C THR A 373 26.76 -7.73 -0.29
N ILE A 374 27.65 -8.72 -0.36
CA ILE A 374 28.35 -9.29 0.80
C ILE A 374 29.85 -8.99 0.65
N VAL A 375 30.45 -8.36 1.66
CA VAL A 375 31.87 -7.98 1.67
C VAL A 375 32.56 -8.38 2.97
N GLY A 376 33.89 -8.38 2.98
CA GLY A 376 34.70 -8.61 4.19
C GLY A 376 35.00 -10.07 4.51
N MET A 377 34.71 -11.00 3.61
CA MET A 377 35.00 -12.42 3.80
C MET A 377 36.50 -12.72 3.88
N THR A 378 36.89 -13.54 4.85
CA THR A 378 38.24 -14.10 4.99
C THR A 378 38.17 -15.63 5.15
N ARG A 379 39.31 -16.33 5.04
CA ARG A 379 39.40 -17.77 5.34
C ARG A 379 39.74 -18.04 6.82
N GLY A 380 40.06 -16.99 7.57
CA GLY A 380 40.81 -16.97 8.81
C GLY A 380 41.77 -15.78 8.81
#